data_AF-A0A8T2MKN1-F1
#
_entry.id   AF-A0A8T2MKN1-F1
#
_cell.length_a   1.000
_cell.length_b   1.000
_cell.length_c   1.000
_cell.angle_alpha   90.00
_cell.angle_beta   90.00
_cell.angle_gamma   90.00
#
_symmetry.space_group_name_H-M   'P 1'
#
loop_
_entity.id
_entity.type
_entity.pdbx_description
1 polymer ?
#
loop_
_entity_poly.entity_id
_entity_poly.type
_entity_poly.pdbx_seq_one_letter_code
_entity_poly.pdbx_strand_id
1 'polypeptide(L)'
;MEGRYVNILLPGREKYLTVCEVEVKGRIPQTESYKEKNVALQGEASQSSRFDGLTYARNAIDGNRDPSYHSGSCTHTKLQADPWWRLDLQSIHRVTSVTITNRGDCCPERINGAEIRIGNSMENNGNNNPVCAVVSTIPAGETVTYQCEGMVGRYINIIRPGCFKFLTLCEVEVDATHVPDNAASHGKATQSSTGYNGGAQKAIDKNRNPVYNEGSCTHTQGENDPWWRVDLLKTHRVTSVTITNRGDCCENRLNGAEIRIGNSLRNNGNENPVCAVISRIREADTITFECHDMEGRYINVFLPGRHKYLTLCEVEVNGTAVSDGTHRVTSVTITNRGDCCEDRLDGAEIRIGNSLRNNGNENPVCTVISRMQKADTITFECHDMEGRYINSPSPSTAVKKPNLKLKNVALRGKATQSSVHGTGFALNAIDGNRKGHYLSGSCTHTNAQADPWWRVDLLRKYKVTSVTVTNREDCCAERINGAEIRIGNSLKNNGNSNPVCAQISSIPAGGTITFQCEEMEGRYVNIFLPGTEKRLTLCEVEVHGPTAKSPRGELSPSLVERVVMRRGKLYFTVKMPDQGQKKRSKKRNKA
;
A
#
# COMPACT_ATOMS: atom_id res chain seq x y z
N MET A 1 -8.06 17.28 -3.22
CA MET A 1 -7.51 18.39 -2.40
C MET A 1 -7.01 17.85 -1.06
N GLU A 2 -6.15 18.58 -0.36
CA GLU A 2 -5.73 18.25 1.01
C GLU A 2 -6.34 19.27 1.98
N GLY A 3 -6.98 18.80 3.05
CA GLY A 3 -7.58 19.67 4.06
C GLY A 3 -8.00 18.94 5.33
N ARG A 4 -8.17 19.69 6.42
CA ARG A 4 -8.69 19.22 7.71
C ARG A 4 -10.18 19.54 7.89
N TYR A 5 -10.68 20.54 7.16
CA TYR A 5 -12.07 20.99 7.22
C TYR A 5 -12.70 21.03 5.83
N VAL A 6 -14.00 20.73 5.78
CA VAL A 6 -14.87 21.00 4.63
C VAL A 6 -15.88 22.09 5.02
N ASN A 7 -15.94 23.14 4.20
CA ASN A 7 -16.76 24.32 4.45
C ASN A 7 -17.77 24.48 3.31
N ILE A 8 -19.07 24.56 3.64
CA ILE A 8 -20.15 24.81 2.67
C ILE A 8 -20.67 26.23 2.90
N LEU A 9 -20.64 27.05 1.86
CA LEU A 9 -20.95 28.48 1.90
C LEU A 9 -22.00 28.83 0.84
N LEU A 10 -23.14 29.42 1.23
CA LEU A 10 -24.09 30.00 0.27
C LEU A 10 -23.93 31.53 0.20
N PRO A 11 -23.51 32.10 -0.95
CA PRO A 11 -23.36 33.55 -1.10
C PRO A 11 -24.71 34.25 -1.37
N GLY A 12 -24.97 35.34 -0.66
CA GLY A 12 -26.18 36.18 -0.80
C GLY A 12 -26.61 36.79 0.54
N ARG A 13 -27.63 37.65 0.53
CA ARG A 13 -28.38 38.05 1.74
C ARG A 13 -29.70 37.28 1.78
N GLU A 14 -30.17 36.93 2.98
CA GLU A 14 -31.50 36.29 3.22
C GLU A 14 -31.71 34.92 2.56
N LYS A 15 -30.63 34.18 2.27
CA LYS A 15 -30.71 32.80 1.81
C LYS A 15 -30.55 31.80 2.97
N TYR A 16 -31.30 30.71 2.91
CA TYR A 16 -31.25 29.62 3.89
C TYR A 16 -30.51 28.42 3.27
N LEU A 17 -29.41 28.01 3.89
CA LEU A 17 -28.66 26.81 3.51
C LEU A 17 -29.15 25.62 4.33
N THR A 18 -29.83 24.68 3.69
CA THR A 18 -30.33 23.45 4.33
C THR A 18 -29.57 22.26 3.76
N VAL A 19 -28.85 21.53 4.61
CA VAL A 19 -28.10 20.33 4.24
C VAL A 19 -28.45 19.22 5.22
N CYS A 20 -28.75 18.02 4.73
CA CYS A 20 -29.19 16.91 5.57
C CYS A 20 -28.04 16.01 5.98
N GLU A 21 -27.16 15.68 5.04
CA GLU A 21 -25.97 14.88 5.29
C GLU A 21 -24.80 15.38 4.42
N VAL A 22 -23.61 15.38 5.01
CA VAL A 22 -22.35 15.66 4.33
C VAL A 22 -21.40 14.50 4.60
N GLU A 23 -21.06 13.74 3.56
CA GLU A 23 -20.06 12.69 3.61
C GLU A 23 -18.76 13.18 2.96
N VAL A 24 -17.62 13.02 3.65
CA VAL A 24 -16.31 13.45 3.16
C VAL A 24 -15.41 12.22 3.03
N LYS A 25 -14.89 11.95 1.84
CA LYS A 25 -14.00 10.81 1.58
C LYS A 25 -12.57 11.27 1.36
N GLY A 26 -11.62 10.62 2.03
CA GLY A 26 -10.20 10.89 1.85
C GLY A 26 -9.27 9.74 2.23
N ARG A 27 -7.95 9.96 2.18
CA ARG A 27 -6.92 8.95 2.52
C ARG A 27 -6.02 9.42 3.67
N ILE A 28 -5.57 8.48 4.50
CA ILE A 28 -4.56 8.67 5.55
C ILE A 28 -3.24 8.00 5.10
N PRO A 29 -2.07 8.65 5.19
CA PRO A 29 -0.78 7.97 5.04
C PRO A 29 -0.52 7.04 6.23
N GLN A 30 -0.30 5.74 6.00
CA GLN A 30 -0.02 4.78 7.08
C GLN A 30 1.48 4.67 7.36
N THR A 31 1.89 4.79 8.63
CA THR A 31 3.22 4.40 9.14
C THR A 31 3.08 3.89 10.58
N GLU A 32 3.03 2.58 10.79
CA GLU A 32 3.32 1.97 12.11
C GLU A 32 4.21 0.72 11.92
N SER A 33 5.25 0.63 12.75
CA SER A 33 6.26 -0.42 12.76
C SER A 33 5.83 -1.56 13.69
N TYR A 34 5.38 -2.68 13.12
CA TYR A 34 5.23 -3.95 13.83
C TYR A 34 6.30 -4.93 13.36
N LYS A 35 6.73 -5.83 14.26
CA LYS A 35 7.52 -7.02 13.91
C LYS A 35 6.59 -7.96 13.14
N GLU A 36 6.57 -7.82 11.82
CA GLU A 36 5.72 -8.62 10.94
C GLU A 36 6.36 -9.99 10.71
N LYS A 37 5.63 -11.05 11.08
CA LYS A 37 5.99 -12.42 10.76
C LYS A 37 5.65 -12.68 9.30
N ASN A 38 6.59 -13.27 8.55
CA ASN A 38 6.48 -13.52 7.11
C ASN A 38 6.09 -12.28 6.26
N VAL A 39 7.00 -11.31 6.15
CA VAL A 39 6.83 -10.12 5.29
C VAL A 39 6.77 -10.45 3.79
N ALA A 40 7.15 -11.67 3.39
CA ALA A 40 7.19 -12.09 1.99
C ALA A 40 5.80 -12.07 1.32
N LEU A 41 4.73 -12.30 2.09
CA LEU A 41 3.34 -12.31 1.61
C LEU A 41 2.89 -10.98 0.99
N GLN A 42 3.57 -9.88 1.32
CA GLN A 42 3.27 -8.54 0.81
C GLN A 42 4.17 -8.14 -0.36
N GLY A 43 5.21 -8.93 -0.64
CA GLY A 43 6.18 -8.65 -1.68
C GLY A 43 5.71 -9.05 -3.07
N GLU A 44 6.56 -8.79 -4.05
CA GLU A 44 6.37 -9.24 -5.44
C GLU A 44 7.48 -10.21 -5.82
N ALA A 45 7.10 -11.40 -6.30
CA ALA A 45 8.04 -12.44 -6.69
C ALA A 45 8.27 -12.46 -8.21
N SER A 46 9.50 -12.76 -8.61
CA SER A 46 9.92 -12.96 -10.00
C SER A 46 10.91 -14.13 -10.06
N GLN A 47 11.06 -14.77 -11.22
CA GLN A 47 12.03 -15.84 -11.42
C GLN A 47 12.62 -15.79 -12.81
N SER A 48 13.80 -16.39 -12.99
CA SER A 48 14.60 -16.31 -14.20
C SER A 48 13.90 -16.88 -15.44
N SER A 49 13.09 -17.93 -15.27
CA SER A 49 12.23 -18.49 -16.31
C SER A 49 11.10 -19.28 -15.68
N ARG A 50 10.03 -19.53 -16.44
CA ARG A 50 8.89 -20.34 -15.99
C ARG A 50 8.83 -21.63 -16.79
N PHE A 51 8.76 -22.77 -16.09
CA PHE A 51 8.70 -24.09 -16.74
C PHE A 51 7.35 -24.32 -17.43
N ASP A 52 6.23 -24.09 -16.72
CA ASP A 52 4.88 -24.32 -17.23
C ASP A 52 3.82 -23.36 -16.64
N GLY A 53 2.53 -23.67 -16.82
CA GLY A 53 1.43 -22.86 -16.31
C GLY A 53 1.16 -22.97 -14.81
N LEU A 54 1.75 -23.95 -14.11
CA LEU A 54 1.50 -24.17 -12.68
C LEU A 54 2.55 -23.49 -11.78
N THR A 55 3.63 -22.98 -12.37
CA THR A 55 4.90 -22.73 -11.65
C THR A 55 5.29 -21.25 -11.60
N TYR A 56 4.31 -20.38 -11.33
CA TYR A 56 4.55 -18.94 -11.23
C TYR A 56 5.44 -18.60 -10.02
N ALA A 57 6.30 -17.59 -10.18
CA ALA A 57 7.18 -17.12 -9.10
C ALA A 57 6.43 -16.76 -7.81
N ARG A 58 5.21 -16.23 -7.91
CA ARG A 58 4.37 -15.85 -6.76
C ARG A 58 3.94 -17.03 -5.88
N ASN A 59 4.04 -18.26 -6.37
CA ASN A 59 3.61 -19.44 -5.63
C ASN A 59 4.45 -19.63 -4.37
N ALA A 60 5.76 -19.32 -4.43
CA ALA A 60 6.63 -19.38 -3.25
C ALA A 60 6.35 -18.31 -2.18
N ILE A 61 5.36 -17.44 -2.34
CA ILE A 61 4.93 -16.45 -1.33
C ILE A 61 3.41 -16.44 -1.19
N ASP A 62 2.77 -17.57 -1.50
CA ASP A 62 1.32 -17.67 -1.47
C ASP A 62 0.78 -18.11 -0.10
N GLY A 63 1.65 -18.34 0.88
CA GLY A 63 1.28 -18.74 2.23
C GLY A 63 0.88 -20.20 2.34
N ASN A 64 1.15 -21.03 1.33
CA ASN A 64 0.82 -22.44 1.31
C ASN A 64 2.08 -23.29 1.09
N ARG A 65 2.44 -24.08 2.10
CA ARG A 65 3.62 -24.95 2.09
C ARG A 65 3.40 -26.30 1.42
N ASP A 66 2.35 -26.49 0.61
CA ASP A 66 2.09 -27.78 -0.04
C ASP A 66 3.32 -28.17 -0.90
N PRO A 67 4.04 -29.24 -0.54
CA PRO A 67 5.30 -29.57 -1.19
C PRO A 67 5.09 -30.32 -2.52
N SER A 68 3.86 -30.68 -2.85
CA SER A 68 3.54 -31.34 -4.12
C SER A 68 3.59 -30.33 -5.25
N TYR A 69 4.45 -30.56 -6.24
CA TYR A 69 4.49 -29.76 -7.46
C TYR A 69 3.14 -29.59 -8.14
N HIS A 70 2.34 -30.67 -8.15
CA HIS A 70 1.05 -30.71 -8.81
C HIS A 70 -0.02 -29.90 -8.06
N SER A 71 0.22 -29.46 -6.83
CA SER A 71 -0.72 -28.60 -6.09
C SER A 71 -0.85 -27.20 -6.70
N GLY A 72 0.12 -26.78 -7.52
CA GLY A 72 0.22 -25.41 -8.03
C GLY A 72 0.76 -24.40 -7.01
N SER A 73 1.25 -24.85 -5.85
CA SER A 73 1.87 -24.01 -4.81
C SER A 73 3.40 -23.91 -4.92
N CYS A 74 4.03 -24.59 -5.88
CA CYS A 74 5.47 -24.51 -6.07
C CYS A 74 5.86 -23.66 -7.28
N THR A 75 7.03 -23.01 -7.21
CA THR A 75 7.72 -22.38 -8.34
C THR A 75 8.53 -23.41 -9.12
N HIS A 76 8.87 -23.16 -10.38
CA HIS A 76 9.79 -24.01 -11.13
C HIS A 76 10.38 -23.26 -12.34
N THR A 77 11.70 -23.24 -12.44
CA THR A 77 12.40 -22.69 -13.61
C THR A 77 12.57 -23.72 -14.72
N LYS A 78 12.84 -23.27 -15.95
CA LYS A 78 13.36 -24.16 -16.99
C LYS A 78 14.76 -24.65 -16.63
N LEU A 79 15.23 -25.69 -17.33
CA LEU A 79 16.63 -26.11 -17.27
C LEU A 79 17.50 -25.01 -17.87
N GLN A 80 18.37 -24.41 -17.07
CA GLN A 80 19.23 -23.30 -17.51
C GLN A 80 20.49 -23.18 -16.65
N ALA A 81 21.40 -22.28 -17.03
CA ALA A 81 22.46 -21.83 -16.15
C ALA A 81 21.90 -20.87 -15.09
N ASP A 82 22.40 -21.01 -13.86
CA ASP A 82 22.17 -20.09 -12.75
C ASP A 82 20.71 -19.64 -12.56
N PRO A 83 19.72 -20.57 -12.51
CA PRO A 83 18.33 -20.22 -12.26
C PRO A 83 18.19 -19.52 -10.91
N TRP A 84 17.32 -18.50 -10.88
CA TRP A 84 17.10 -17.70 -9.70
C TRP A 84 15.62 -17.38 -9.51
N TRP A 85 15.25 -17.17 -8.26
CA TRP A 85 13.99 -16.61 -7.81
C TRP A 85 14.28 -15.38 -6.95
N ARG A 86 13.48 -14.33 -7.07
CA ARG A 86 13.64 -13.08 -6.34
C ARG A 86 12.32 -12.63 -5.74
N LEU A 87 12.40 -12.13 -4.52
CA LEU A 87 11.38 -11.38 -3.82
C LEU A 87 11.76 -9.91 -3.70
N ASP A 88 10.87 -9.01 -4.11
CA ASP A 88 10.93 -7.59 -3.81
C ASP A 88 9.98 -7.28 -2.64
N LEU A 89 10.54 -6.95 -1.47
CA LEU A 89 9.78 -6.57 -0.27
C LEU A 89 9.15 -5.17 -0.34
N GLN A 90 9.31 -4.46 -1.47
CA GLN A 90 8.84 -3.09 -1.73
C GLN A 90 9.50 -2.00 -0.87
N SER A 91 10.18 -2.37 0.22
CA SER A 91 10.93 -1.47 1.09
C SER A 91 12.07 -2.23 1.79
N ILE A 92 12.99 -1.48 2.42
CA ILE A 92 14.16 -2.06 3.08
C ILE A 92 13.74 -2.72 4.39
N HIS A 93 14.20 -3.94 4.61
CA HIS A 93 13.94 -4.70 5.82
C HIS A 93 15.23 -5.22 6.43
N ARG A 94 15.21 -5.40 7.75
CA ARG A 94 16.22 -6.12 8.51
C ARG A 94 15.73 -7.55 8.67
N VAL A 95 16.28 -8.45 7.85
CA VAL A 95 15.85 -9.85 7.73
C VAL A 95 16.51 -10.69 8.82
N THR A 96 15.71 -11.25 9.72
CA THR A 96 16.22 -12.13 10.77
C THR A 96 16.38 -13.55 10.27
N SER A 97 15.43 -14.04 9.47
CA SER A 97 15.50 -15.39 8.92
C SER A 97 14.70 -15.55 7.63
N VAL A 98 15.15 -16.48 6.80
CA VAL A 98 14.45 -16.93 5.60
C VAL A 98 14.13 -18.41 5.76
N THR A 99 12.88 -18.79 5.59
CA THR A 99 12.40 -20.17 5.70
C THR A 99 12.01 -20.68 4.33
N ILE A 100 12.51 -21.84 3.92
CA ILE A 100 12.27 -22.43 2.60
C ILE A 100 11.63 -23.80 2.76
N THR A 101 10.51 -24.01 2.06
CA THR A 101 9.90 -25.34 1.87
C THR A 101 10.32 -25.91 0.53
N ASN A 102 10.94 -27.10 0.56
CA ASN A 102 11.38 -27.79 -0.64
C ASN A 102 10.25 -28.63 -1.27
N ARG A 103 10.45 -29.02 -2.52
CA ARG A 103 9.57 -29.96 -3.22
C ARG A 103 9.57 -31.34 -2.54
N GLY A 104 8.41 -31.97 -2.45
CA GLY A 104 8.21 -33.24 -1.75
C GLY A 104 7.90 -34.45 -2.62
N ASP A 105 7.33 -34.26 -3.82
CA ASP A 105 6.91 -35.38 -4.68
C ASP A 105 8.08 -36.00 -5.49
N CYS A 106 9.13 -35.25 -5.78
CA CYS A 106 10.37 -35.78 -6.34
C CYS A 106 11.52 -34.79 -6.20
N CYS A 107 12.71 -35.28 -6.53
CA CYS A 107 13.84 -34.46 -6.94
C CYS A 107 14.30 -33.40 -5.89
N PRO A 108 14.26 -33.70 -4.57
CA PRO A 108 14.57 -32.73 -3.53
C PRO A 108 16.01 -32.23 -3.60
N GLU A 109 16.93 -33.04 -4.14
CA GLU A 109 18.35 -32.73 -4.28
C GLU A 109 18.63 -31.53 -5.21
N ARG A 110 17.65 -31.15 -6.04
CA ARG A 110 17.76 -30.02 -6.97
C ARG A 110 17.95 -28.67 -6.28
N ILE A 111 17.71 -28.55 -4.98
CA ILE A 111 17.98 -27.32 -4.21
C ILE A 111 19.38 -27.30 -3.56
N ASN A 112 20.07 -28.44 -3.46
CA ASN A 112 21.38 -28.57 -2.80
C ASN A 112 22.47 -27.71 -3.45
N GLY A 113 22.90 -26.65 -2.80
CA GLY A 113 23.83 -25.63 -3.31
C GLY A 113 23.14 -24.34 -3.75
N ALA A 114 21.87 -24.12 -3.38
CA ALA A 114 21.24 -22.81 -3.55
C ALA A 114 21.82 -21.80 -2.58
N GLU A 115 21.91 -20.55 -3.01
CA GLU A 115 22.38 -19.44 -2.18
C GLU A 115 21.22 -18.49 -1.93
N ILE A 116 20.96 -18.20 -0.66
CA ILE A 116 20.06 -17.14 -0.22
C ILE A 116 20.89 -15.86 -0.15
N ARG A 117 20.50 -14.83 -0.89
CA ARG A 117 21.20 -13.55 -0.98
C ARG A 117 20.26 -12.41 -0.61
N ILE A 118 20.75 -11.45 0.17
CA ILE A 118 19.93 -10.35 0.70
C ILE A 118 20.66 -9.03 0.48
N GLY A 119 19.97 -8.04 -0.09
CA GLY A 119 20.55 -6.70 -0.25
C GLY A 119 19.64 -5.72 -0.97
N ASN A 120 20.23 -4.61 -1.40
CA ASN A 120 19.52 -3.49 -2.04
C ASN A 120 19.90 -3.32 -3.52
N SER A 121 20.91 -4.04 -4.02
CA SER A 121 21.31 -3.94 -5.42
C SER A 121 20.40 -4.78 -6.32
N MET A 122 20.09 -4.23 -7.50
CA MET A 122 19.41 -4.94 -8.59
C MET A 122 20.37 -5.38 -9.70
N GLU A 123 21.66 -5.10 -9.55
CA GLU A 123 22.69 -5.57 -10.48
C GLU A 123 22.63 -7.11 -10.58
N ASN A 124 22.71 -7.63 -11.81
CA ASN A 124 22.51 -9.05 -12.11
C ASN A 124 21.23 -9.61 -11.43
N ASN A 125 20.11 -8.88 -11.55
CA ASN A 125 18.83 -9.21 -10.91
C ASN A 125 18.88 -9.33 -9.38
N GLY A 126 19.92 -8.82 -8.71
CA GLY A 126 20.14 -8.96 -7.27
C GLY A 126 20.94 -10.22 -6.88
N ASN A 127 21.40 -11.01 -7.85
CA ASN A 127 22.20 -12.20 -7.60
C ASN A 127 23.63 -11.88 -7.13
N ASN A 128 24.06 -10.62 -7.21
CA ASN A 128 25.35 -10.16 -6.69
C ASN A 128 25.26 -9.69 -5.23
N ASN A 129 24.06 -9.64 -4.62
CA ASN A 129 23.93 -9.26 -3.22
C ASN A 129 24.65 -10.26 -2.29
N PRO A 130 25.06 -9.83 -1.09
CA PRO A 130 25.73 -10.69 -0.11
C PRO A 130 24.93 -11.97 0.20
N VAL A 131 25.65 -13.07 0.40
CA VAL A 131 25.07 -14.38 0.74
C VAL A 131 24.69 -14.39 2.23
N CYS A 132 23.42 -14.66 2.52
CA CYS A 132 22.94 -15.01 3.86
C CYS A 132 23.33 -16.44 4.22
N ALA A 133 22.97 -17.40 3.37
CA ALA A 133 23.18 -18.81 3.63
C ALA A 133 23.29 -19.61 2.33
N VAL A 134 23.99 -20.74 2.41
CA VAL A 134 24.03 -21.75 1.35
C VAL A 134 23.20 -22.95 1.82
N VAL A 135 22.22 -23.32 1.02
CA VAL A 135 21.36 -24.49 1.23
C VAL A 135 22.19 -25.73 0.95
N SER A 136 22.65 -26.45 1.98
CA SER A 136 23.36 -27.71 1.80
C SER A 136 22.43 -28.81 1.29
N THR A 137 21.34 -29.04 2.03
CA THR A 137 20.24 -29.92 1.62
C THR A 137 18.95 -29.54 2.35
N ILE A 138 17.82 -29.77 1.70
CA ILE A 138 16.50 -29.78 2.34
C ILE A 138 15.83 -31.07 1.89
N PRO A 139 15.46 -32.00 2.80
CA PRO A 139 14.78 -33.23 2.41
C PRO A 139 13.44 -32.97 1.70
N ALA A 140 12.90 -34.02 1.09
CA ALA A 140 11.65 -33.94 0.34
C ALA A 140 10.50 -33.40 1.21
N GLY A 141 9.93 -32.27 0.78
CA GLY A 141 8.76 -31.64 1.42
C GLY A 141 9.04 -30.97 2.77
N GLU A 142 10.28 -30.99 3.22
CA GLU A 142 10.66 -30.38 4.49
C GLU A 142 10.78 -28.86 4.37
N THR A 143 10.62 -28.20 5.51
CA THR A 143 10.78 -26.76 5.66
C THR A 143 11.99 -26.47 6.55
N VAL A 144 12.95 -25.69 6.05
CA VAL A 144 14.16 -25.32 6.80
C VAL A 144 14.28 -23.81 6.92
N THR A 145 14.58 -23.34 8.12
CA THR A 145 14.83 -21.93 8.42
C THR A 145 16.31 -21.63 8.48
N TYR A 146 16.73 -20.61 7.73
CA TYR A 146 18.09 -20.09 7.69
C TYR A 146 18.12 -18.75 8.43
N GLN A 147 19.02 -18.64 9.41
CA GLN A 147 19.24 -17.38 10.14
C GLN A 147 20.09 -16.46 9.27
N CYS A 148 19.61 -15.23 9.06
CA CYS A 148 20.31 -14.20 8.29
C CYS A 148 20.80 -13.04 9.17
N GLU A 149 20.81 -13.22 10.49
CA GLU A 149 21.46 -12.34 11.47
C GLU A 149 21.13 -10.84 11.34
N GLY A 150 19.95 -10.50 10.82
CA GLY A 150 19.55 -9.11 10.63
C GLY A 150 20.21 -8.44 9.44
N MET A 151 20.59 -9.19 8.40
CA MET A 151 20.98 -8.64 7.10
C MET A 151 19.94 -7.65 6.59
N VAL A 152 20.41 -6.51 6.06
CA VAL A 152 19.54 -5.43 5.60
C VAL A 152 19.40 -5.50 4.09
N GLY A 153 18.17 -5.58 3.60
CA GLY A 153 17.89 -5.62 2.17
C GLY A 153 16.41 -5.44 1.83
N ARG A 154 16.17 -4.92 0.63
CA ARG A 154 14.85 -4.90 -0.03
C ARG A 154 14.61 -6.18 -0.84
N TYR A 155 15.67 -6.74 -1.40
CA TYR A 155 15.61 -7.89 -2.29
C TYR A 155 16.14 -9.14 -1.59
N ILE A 156 15.41 -10.24 -1.73
CA ILE A 156 15.84 -11.59 -1.35
C ILE A 156 15.91 -12.41 -2.63
N ASN A 157 17.09 -12.91 -2.94
CA ASN A 157 17.34 -13.78 -4.09
C ASN A 157 17.67 -15.17 -3.60
N ILE A 158 17.08 -16.19 -4.22
CA ILE A 158 17.51 -17.58 -4.09
C ILE A 158 18.03 -17.99 -5.47
N ILE A 159 19.34 -18.15 -5.58
CA ILE A 159 20.02 -18.53 -6.82
C ILE A 159 20.56 -19.95 -6.70
N ARG A 160 20.50 -20.72 -7.78
CA ARG A 160 21.12 -22.05 -7.89
C ARG A 160 22.28 -21.99 -8.88
N PRO A 161 23.52 -21.72 -8.44
CA PRO A 161 24.65 -21.64 -9.35
C PRO A 161 24.94 -22.96 -10.08
N GLY A 162 25.46 -22.83 -11.29
CA GLY A 162 25.95 -23.91 -12.14
C GLY A 162 25.14 -24.12 -13.42
N CYS A 163 25.71 -24.93 -14.32
CA CYS A 163 25.07 -25.29 -15.57
C CYS A 163 23.96 -26.33 -15.37
N PHE A 164 22.94 -26.28 -16.23
CA PHE A 164 21.86 -27.27 -16.30
C PHE A 164 21.18 -27.51 -14.95
N LYS A 165 20.74 -26.43 -14.31
CA LYS A 165 20.03 -26.47 -13.04
C LYS A 165 18.55 -26.16 -13.22
N PHE A 166 17.77 -26.66 -12.25
CA PHE A 166 16.41 -26.24 -11.99
C PHE A 166 16.37 -25.57 -10.62
N LEU A 167 15.45 -24.64 -10.43
CA LEU A 167 15.09 -24.13 -9.11
C LEU A 167 13.59 -24.30 -8.90
N THR A 168 13.24 -24.92 -7.78
CA THR A 168 11.87 -25.14 -7.33
C THR A 168 11.80 -24.79 -5.85
N LEU A 169 10.85 -23.94 -5.50
CA LEU A 169 10.59 -23.47 -4.14
C LEU A 169 9.09 -23.57 -3.93
N CYS A 170 8.66 -24.30 -2.90
CA CYS A 170 7.24 -24.46 -2.59
C CYS A 170 6.72 -23.39 -1.62
N GLU A 171 7.58 -22.87 -0.74
CA GLU A 171 7.26 -21.65 0.01
C GLU A 171 8.57 -20.99 0.46
N VAL A 172 8.59 -19.66 0.49
CA VAL A 172 9.66 -18.82 0.99
C VAL A 172 9.06 -17.80 1.94
N GLU A 173 9.32 -17.97 3.23
CA GLU A 173 8.87 -17.05 4.27
C GLU A 173 10.03 -16.20 4.75
N VAL A 174 9.78 -14.92 4.98
CA VAL A 174 10.81 -13.97 5.42
C VAL A 174 10.37 -13.32 6.71
N ASP A 175 11.03 -13.65 7.82
CA ASP A 175 10.85 -12.93 9.07
C ASP A 175 11.81 -11.75 9.10
N ALA A 176 11.25 -10.55 9.18
CA ALA A 176 12.01 -9.33 9.12
C ALA A 176 11.29 -8.18 9.83
N THR A 177 12.04 -7.17 10.24
CA THR A 177 11.48 -5.90 10.68
C THR A 177 11.71 -4.86 9.60
N HIS A 178 10.67 -4.10 9.26
CA HIS A 178 10.83 -2.95 8.37
C HIS A 178 11.91 -2.02 8.92
N VAL A 179 12.88 -1.64 8.08
CA VAL A 179 13.83 -0.59 8.40
C VAL A 179 13.15 0.70 7.94
N PRO A 180 12.81 1.61 8.87
CA PRO A 180 12.20 2.88 8.49
C PRO A 180 13.05 3.58 7.45
N ASP A 181 12.44 3.99 6.34
CA ASP A 181 13.13 4.76 5.31
C ASP A 181 13.67 6.05 5.93
N ASN A 182 14.89 6.47 5.57
CA ASN A 182 15.46 7.74 6.03
C ASN A 182 14.52 8.86 5.57
N ALA A 183 13.73 9.43 6.50
CA ALA A 183 12.74 10.46 6.19
C ALA A 183 13.38 11.70 5.53
N ALA A 184 14.65 11.97 5.84
CA ALA A 184 15.40 13.09 5.26
C ALA A 184 15.73 12.89 3.78
N SER A 185 15.83 11.65 3.31
CA SER A 185 16.29 11.35 1.94
C SER A 185 15.33 11.78 0.83
N HIS A 186 14.05 12.02 1.17
CA HIS A 186 13.05 12.59 0.27
C HIS A 186 12.86 14.10 0.49
N GLY A 187 13.56 14.66 1.47
CA GLY A 187 13.45 16.05 1.88
C GLY A 187 14.25 17.01 1.00
N LYS A 188 14.14 18.30 1.35
CA LYS A 188 14.97 19.36 0.74
C LYS A 188 15.91 19.92 1.79
N ALA A 189 17.20 19.64 1.63
CA ALA A 189 18.25 20.22 2.46
C ALA A 189 18.60 21.66 2.02
N THR A 190 19.09 22.46 2.97
CA THR A 190 19.69 23.76 2.74
C THR A 190 20.63 24.07 3.90
N GLN A 191 21.54 25.02 3.74
CA GLN A 191 22.54 25.37 4.75
C GLN A 191 22.86 26.86 4.70
N SER A 192 23.48 27.39 5.76
CA SER A 192 23.79 28.83 5.94
C SER A 192 24.62 29.42 4.79
N SER A 193 25.63 28.68 4.33
CA SER A 193 26.49 29.07 3.20
C SER A 193 27.07 27.81 2.55
N THR A 194 27.54 27.88 1.30
CA THR A 194 28.21 26.74 0.64
C THR A 194 29.69 27.05 0.41
N GLY A 195 30.57 26.18 0.91
CA GLY A 195 32.01 26.20 0.67
C GLY A 195 32.47 24.95 -0.06
N TYR A 196 33.58 25.04 -0.78
CA TYR A 196 34.31 23.89 -1.34
C TYR A 196 33.44 22.86 -2.11
N ASN A 197 32.39 23.30 -2.80
CA ASN A 197 31.41 22.44 -3.50
C ASN A 197 30.65 21.43 -2.61
N GLY A 198 30.59 21.67 -1.30
CA GLY A 198 29.85 20.86 -0.32
C GLY A 198 28.39 21.29 -0.18
N GLY A 199 27.58 21.14 -1.23
CA GLY A 199 26.16 21.51 -1.20
C GLY A 199 25.34 20.68 -0.20
N ALA A 200 24.30 21.29 0.38
CA ALA A 200 23.53 20.73 1.51
C ALA A 200 22.89 19.36 1.27
N GLN A 201 22.50 19.07 0.04
CA GLN A 201 21.81 17.84 -0.35
C GLN A 201 22.66 16.58 -0.18
N LYS A 202 23.99 16.74 -0.15
CA LYS A 202 24.93 15.64 0.05
C LYS A 202 24.72 14.93 1.39
N ALA A 203 24.27 15.63 2.43
CA ALA A 203 23.97 15.00 3.72
C ALA A 203 22.70 14.13 3.73
N ILE A 204 21.95 14.03 2.62
CA ILE A 204 20.73 13.20 2.54
C ILE A 204 20.72 12.38 1.24
N ASP A 205 21.89 12.13 0.67
CA ASP A 205 22.03 11.45 -0.63
C ASP A 205 22.12 9.92 -0.50
N LYS A 206 21.98 9.39 0.73
CA LYS A 206 22.06 7.96 1.09
C LYS A 206 23.47 7.40 0.97
N ASN A 207 24.51 8.24 0.99
CA ASN A 207 25.90 7.80 0.90
C ASN A 207 26.73 8.34 2.08
N ARG A 208 27.01 7.47 3.04
CA ARG A 208 27.80 7.77 4.25
C ARG A 208 29.31 7.91 4.01
N ASN A 209 29.79 8.05 2.78
CA ASN A 209 31.22 8.09 2.53
C ASN A 209 31.87 9.27 3.28
N PRO A 210 32.76 9.00 4.25
CA PRO A 210 33.27 10.02 5.15
C PRO A 210 34.43 10.82 4.53
N VAL A 211 34.94 10.41 3.36
CA VAL A 211 36.04 11.08 2.65
C VAL A 211 35.49 12.25 1.84
N TYR A 212 35.85 13.47 2.20
CA TYR A 212 35.27 14.68 1.60
C TYR A 212 35.37 14.73 0.06
N ASN A 213 36.52 14.34 -0.49
CA ASN A 213 36.78 14.39 -1.92
C ASN A 213 35.99 13.36 -2.74
N GLU A 214 35.38 12.37 -2.10
CA GLU A 214 34.45 11.43 -2.74
C GLU A 214 33.08 12.06 -2.99
N GLY A 215 32.87 13.30 -2.53
CA GLY A 215 31.76 14.14 -2.97
C GLY A 215 30.45 13.95 -2.20
N SER A 216 30.43 13.18 -1.11
CA SER A 216 29.23 12.93 -0.28
C SER A 216 29.08 13.80 0.96
N CYS A 217 30.02 14.71 1.23
CA CYS A 217 29.95 15.56 2.41
C CYS A 217 29.54 17.00 2.07
N THR A 218 28.74 17.61 2.96
CA THR A 218 28.41 19.04 2.93
C THR A 218 29.56 19.89 3.46
N HIS A 219 29.57 21.18 3.17
CA HIS A 219 30.53 22.11 3.76
C HIS A 219 30.02 23.55 3.71
N THR A 220 29.99 24.23 4.85
CA THR A 220 29.74 25.69 4.91
C THR A 220 31.01 26.48 4.69
N GLN A 221 30.90 27.79 4.43
CA GLN A 221 32.06 28.68 4.58
C GLN A 221 32.44 28.82 6.06
N GLY A 222 33.60 29.42 6.33
CA GLY A 222 33.97 29.80 7.69
C GLY A 222 33.13 31.00 8.14
N GLU A 223 32.21 30.79 9.07
CA GLU A 223 31.23 31.79 9.47
C GLU A 223 30.85 31.66 10.96
N ASN A 224 30.05 32.60 11.46
CA ASN A 224 29.50 32.50 12.81
C ASN A 224 28.19 31.72 12.77
N ASP A 225 28.02 30.83 13.74
CA ASP A 225 26.79 30.07 13.96
C ASP A 225 26.27 29.32 12.70
N PRO A 226 27.11 28.57 11.96
CA PRO A 226 26.70 27.85 10.75
C PRO A 226 25.64 26.79 11.04
N TRP A 227 24.77 26.55 10.06
CA TRP A 227 23.68 25.60 10.19
C TRP A 227 23.36 24.86 8.90
N TRP A 228 22.84 23.65 9.07
CA TRP A 228 22.25 22.83 8.02
C TRP A 228 20.82 22.49 8.42
N ARG A 229 19.90 22.43 7.47
CA ARG A 229 18.49 22.06 7.71
C ARG A 229 17.96 21.19 6.59
N VAL A 230 17.19 20.16 6.94
CA VAL A 230 16.31 19.47 6.00
C VAL A 230 14.85 19.79 6.29
N ASP A 231 14.11 20.11 5.23
CA ASP A 231 12.64 20.12 5.23
C ASP A 231 12.14 18.72 4.83
N LEU A 232 11.54 18.01 5.79
CA LEU A 232 10.94 16.69 5.59
C LEU A 232 9.61 16.73 4.81
N LEU A 233 9.20 17.92 4.35
CA LEU A 233 7.95 18.24 3.64
C LEU A 233 6.69 18.13 4.50
N LYS A 234 6.69 17.24 5.50
CA LYS A 234 5.62 17.00 6.47
C LYS A 234 6.19 16.88 7.88
N THR A 235 5.36 17.13 8.88
CA THR A 235 5.75 16.92 10.29
C THR A 235 5.95 15.43 10.54
N HIS A 236 7.03 15.06 11.23
CA HIS A 236 7.31 13.70 11.66
C HIS A 236 7.46 13.64 13.18
N ARG A 237 7.07 12.53 13.81
CA ARG A 237 7.48 12.12 15.16
C ARG A 237 8.83 11.44 15.02
N VAL A 238 9.88 12.21 15.28
CA VAL A 238 11.26 11.80 15.09
C VAL A 238 11.71 11.00 16.30
N THR A 239 11.97 9.71 16.08
CA THR A 239 12.47 8.80 17.11
C THR A 239 13.95 9.03 17.34
N SER A 240 14.73 9.17 16.26
CA SER A 240 16.17 9.40 16.32
C SER A 240 16.72 10.09 15.07
N VAL A 241 17.88 10.72 15.22
CA VAL A 241 18.67 11.30 14.13
C VAL A 241 20.06 10.68 14.14
N THR A 242 20.51 10.17 13.01
CA THR A 242 21.85 9.59 12.85
C THR A 242 22.72 10.52 12.01
N ILE A 243 23.95 10.78 12.46
CA ILE A 243 24.89 11.68 11.78
C ILE A 243 26.20 10.95 11.52
N THR A 244 26.69 11.05 10.28
CA THR A 244 28.04 10.60 9.88
C THR A 244 28.97 11.79 9.78
N ASN A 245 30.07 11.74 10.55
CA ASN A 245 31.09 12.80 10.53
C ASN A 245 32.10 12.57 9.39
N ARG A 246 32.84 13.63 9.04
CA ARG A 246 33.96 13.56 8.13
C ARG A 246 35.07 12.67 8.69
N GLY A 247 35.76 11.94 7.82
CA GLY A 247 36.76 10.95 8.20
C GLY A 247 38.18 11.19 7.71
N ASP A 248 38.41 12.13 6.79
CA ASP A 248 39.74 12.41 6.22
C ASP A 248 40.51 13.52 6.97
N CYS A 249 39.83 14.36 7.76
CA CYS A 249 40.44 15.29 8.72
C CYS A 249 39.36 15.95 9.58
N CYS A 250 39.82 16.76 10.54
CA CYS A 250 39.05 17.91 11.04
C CYS A 250 37.78 17.52 11.81
N GLU A 251 37.77 16.32 12.40
CA GLU A 251 36.65 15.69 13.12
C GLU A 251 36.02 16.62 14.17
N ASN A 252 36.85 17.43 14.81
CA ASN A 252 36.52 18.26 15.97
C ASN A 252 35.67 19.48 15.60
N ARG A 253 35.49 19.76 14.31
CA ARG A 253 34.67 20.89 13.83
C ARG A 253 33.20 20.77 14.24
N LEU A 254 32.67 19.55 14.31
CA LEU A 254 31.28 19.27 14.67
C LEU A 254 31.03 19.33 16.20
N ASN A 255 32.09 19.42 17.02
CA ASN A 255 31.96 19.45 18.48
C ASN A 255 31.16 20.69 18.92
N GLY A 256 30.12 20.45 19.72
CA GLY A 256 29.20 21.46 20.21
C GLY A 256 28.02 21.75 19.28
N ALA A 257 27.89 21.05 18.15
CA ALA A 257 26.70 21.16 17.31
C ALA A 257 25.45 20.64 18.02
N GLU A 258 24.30 21.19 17.68
CA GLU A 258 23.00 20.90 18.29
C GLU A 258 22.05 20.39 17.20
N ILE A 259 21.41 19.25 17.45
CA ILE A 259 20.32 18.73 16.64
C ILE A 259 19.03 19.35 17.17
N ARG A 260 18.29 20.05 16.33
CA ARG A 260 17.06 20.77 16.69
C ARG A 260 15.91 20.33 15.80
N ILE A 261 14.75 20.08 16.40
CA ILE A 261 13.59 19.50 15.73
C ILE A 261 12.35 20.33 16.02
N GLY A 262 11.64 20.74 14.97
CA GLY A 262 10.37 21.44 15.16
C GLY A 262 9.71 21.90 13.86
N ASN A 263 8.69 22.73 14.02
CA ASN A 263 7.88 23.24 12.91
C ASN A 263 8.09 24.74 12.64
N SER A 264 8.92 25.42 13.43
CA SER A 264 9.22 26.84 13.24
C SER A 264 10.40 27.03 12.30
N LEU A 265 10.34 28.06 11.45
CA LEU A 265 11.47 28.56 10.66
C LEU A 265 12.10 29.82 11.27
N ARG A 266 11.68 30.24 12.49
CA ARG A 266 12.29 31.38 13.18
C ARG A 266 13.79 31.12 13.39
N ASN A 267 14.62 32.11 13.08
CA ASN A 267 16.07 31.96 12.98
C ASN A 267 16.48 30.72 12.18
N ASN A 268 15.91 30.55 10.98
CA ASN A 268 16.12 29.38 10.11
C ASN A 268 15.77 28.02 10.75
N GLY A 269 15.00 27.99 11.83
CA GLY A 269 14.69 26.78 12.59
C GLY A 269 15.69 26.46 13.71
N ASN A 270 16.73 27.28 13.88
CA ASN A 270 17.73 27.12 14.94
C ASN A 270 17.18 27.46 16.35
N GLU A 271 15.95 27.95 16.43
CA GLU A 271 15.24 28.14 17.70
C GLU A 271 14.27 27.01 18.06
N ASN A 272 14.16 25.98 17.21
CA ASN A 272 13.39 24.79 17.56
C ASN A 272 14.03 24.06 18.76
N PRO A 273 13.23 23.29 19.53
CA PRO A 273 13.73 22.49 20.66
C PRO A 273 14.94 21.62 20.28
N VAL A 274 15.91 21.54 21.18
CA VAL A 274 17.12 20.70 21.03
C VAL A 274 16.74 19.25 21.30
N CYS A 275 17.00 18.37 20.34
CA CYS A 275 17.00 16.91 20.54
C CYS A 275 18.26 16.47 21.27
N ALA A 276 19.43 16.83 20.74
CA ALA A 276 20.71 16.40 21.30
C ALA A 276 21.81 17.43 21.03
N VAL A 277 22.84 17.41 21.88
CA VAL A 277 24.09 18.17 21.68
C VAL A 277 25.19 17.18 21.35
N ILE A 278 25.87 17.40 20.24
CA ILE A 278 26.97 16.58 19.74
C ILE A 278 28.24 16.99 20.49
N SER A 279 28.61 16.22 21.50
CA SER A 279 29.84 16.45 22.26
C SER A 279 31.09 16.13 21.43
N ARG A 280 31.10 14.95 20.80
CA ARG A 280 32.15 14.48 19.88
C ARG A 280 31.62 13.34 19.01
N ILE A 281 32.02 13.33 17.73
CA ILE A 281 31.93 12.17 16.84
C ILE A 281 33.34 11.98 16.26
N ARG A 282 33.94 10.78 16.36
CA ARG A 282 35.30 10.56 15.85
C ARG A 282 35.31 10.56 14.30
N GLU A 283 36.50 10.53 13.72
CA GLU A 283 36.66 10.42 12.27
C GLU A 283 35.91 9.21 11.72
N ALA A 284 35.14 9.44 10.66
CA ALA A 284 34.33 8.43 9.95
C ALA A 284 33.23 7.73 10.78
N ASP A 285 33.07 8.08 12.07
CA ASP A 285 32.02 7.50 12.91
C ASP A 285 30.63 7.97 12.46
N THR A 286 29.67 7.04 12.56
CA THR A 286 28.24 7.31 12.45
C THR A 286 27.58 7.09 13.80
N ILE A 287 26.96 8.14 14.35
CA ILE A 287 26.33 8.10 15.69
C ILE A 287 24.85 8.42 15.59
N THR A 288 24.03 7.62 16.28
CA THR A 288 22.57 7.82 16.40
C THR A 288 22.25 8.52 17.72
N PHE A 289 21.42 9.56 17.62
CA PHE A 289 20.93 10.36 18.74
C PHE A 289 19.44 10.12 18.91
N GLU A 290 19.03 9.67 20.10
CA GLU A 290 17.62 9.47 20.42
C GLU A 290 16.92 10.81 20.64
N CYS A 291 15.83 11.03 19.92
CA CYS A 291 15.01 12.24 19.95
C CYS A 291 13.62 12.03 20.55
N HIS A 292 13.33 10.85 21.10
CA HIS A 292 12.15 10.57 21.93
C HIS A 292 10.80 11.05 21.35
N ASP A 293 10.55 10.74 20.07
CA ASP A 293 9.33 11.11 19.33
C ASP A 293 9.07 12.62 19.20
N MET A 294 10.12 13.46 19.22
CA MET A 294 9.98 14.89 18.98
C MET A 294 9.27 15.19 17.66
N GLU A 295 8.26 16.05 17.69
CA GLU A 295 7.50 16.42 16.50
C GLU A 295 8.14 17.58 15.75
N GLY A 296 8.49 17.36 14.48
CA GLY A 296 9.02 18.42 13.63
C GLY A 296 9.00 18.09 12.15
N ARG A 297 8.75 19.12 11.34
CA ARG A 297 8.94 19.11 9.88
C ARG A 297 10.38 19.45 9.51
N TYR A 298 11.04 20.27 10.33
CA TYR A 298 12.39 20.74 10.09
C TYR A 298 13.34 20.11 11.09
N ILE A 299 14.42 19.54 10.56
CA ILE A 299 15.56 19.05 11.33
C ILE A 299 16.73 19.96 11.03
N ASN A 300 17.26 20.61 12.06
CA ASN A 300 18.39 21.52 11.99
C ASN A 300 19.59 20.89 12.69
N VAL A 301 20.77 21.01 12.10
CA VAL A 301 22.06 20.85 12.78
C VAL A 301 22.66 22.23 12.88
N PHE A 302 22.68 22.80 14.08
CA PHE A 302 23.11 24.16 14.37
C PHE A 302 24.42 24.12 15.16
N LEU A 303 25.47 24.78 14.67
CA LEU A 303 26.77 24.80 15.33
C LEU A 303 27.07 26.19 15.88
N PRO A 304 26.75 26.48 17.16
CA PRO A 304 26.99 27.79 17.74
C PRO A 304 28.48 28.10 17.90
N GLY A 305 28.83 29.37 17.74
CA GLY A 305 30.17 29.89 17.95
C GLY A 305 30.72 30.69 16.76
N ARG A 306 31.86 31.35 16.99
CA ARG A 306 32.53 32.16 15.97
C ARG A 306 33.48 31.33 15.11
N HIS A 307 33.59 31.69 13.83
CA HIS A 307 34.53 31.10 12.87
C HIS A 307 34.48 29.56 12.83
N LYS A 308 33.27 29.02 12.69
CA LYS A 308 33.00 27.60 12.61
C LYS A 308 32.79 27.16 11.16
N TYR A 309 32.96 25.86 10.93
CA TYR A 309 32.67 25.18 9.67
C TYR A 309 31.79 23.98 9.97
N LEU A 310 30.67 23.87 9.28
CA LEU A 310 29.78 22.72 9.41
C LEU A 310 29.95 21.79 8.21
N THR A 311 30.27 20.53 8.50
CA THR A 311 30.42 19.45 7.53
C THR A 311 29.67 18.23 8.05
N LEU A 312 28.80 17.68 7.21
CA LEU A 312 27.98 16.51 7.49
C LEU A 312 28.09 15.58 6.29
N CYS A 313 28.47 14.32 6.50
CA CYS A 313 28.59 13.35 5.40
C CYS A 313 27.33 12.52 5.20
N GLU A 314 26.50 12.36 6.23
CA GLU A 314 25.12 11.87 6.08
C GLU A 314 24.32 12.24 7.33
N VAL A 315 23.05 12.57 7.14
CA VAL A 315 22.05 12.83 8.19
C VAL A 315 20.83 11.97 7.88
N GLU A 316 20.56 11.01 8.75
CA GLU A 316 19.39 10.14 8.64
C GLU A 316 18.39 10.45 9.74
N VAL A 317 17.14 10.61 9.34
CA VAL A 317 16.05 10.92 10.26
C VAL A 317 15.13 9.72 10.31
N ASN A 318 15.06 9.10 11.49
CA ASN A 318 14.11 8.03 11.76
C ASN A 318 12.90 8.63 12.46
N GLY A 319 11.71 8.36 11.94
CA GLY A 319 10.48 8.89 12.49
C GLY A 319 9.28 8.60 11.62
N THR A 320 8.08 8.69 12.20
CA THR A 320 6.82 8.47 11.49
C THR A 320 6.19 9.81 11.13
N ALA A 321 5.63 9.93 9.92
CA ALA A 321 4.94 11.16 9.54
C ALA A 321 3.73 11.36 10.48
N VAL A 322 3.65 12.52 11.14
CA VAL A 322 2.47 12.93 11.90
C VAL A 322 1.36 13.19 10.91
N SER A 323 0.27 12.44 11.03
CA SER A 323 -0.99 12.82 10.42
C SER A 323 -1.45 14.11 11.08
N ASP A 324 -1.32 15.24 10.37
CA ASP A 324 -1.75 16.57 10.77
C ASP A 324 -3.29 16.75 10.76
N GLY A 325 -4.04 15.65 10.68
CA GLY A 325 -5.48 15.65 10.39
C GLY A 325 -5.81 16.20 8.99
N THR A 326 -4.80 16.48 8.15
CA THR A 326 -5.00 16.82 6.75
C THR A 326 -5.26 15.54 6.00
N HIS A 327 -6.50 15.38 5.60
CA HIS A 327 -6.91 14.26 4.78
C HIS A 327 -6.86 14.69 3.33
N ARG A 328 -6.38 13.79 2.47
CA ARG A 328 -6.56 13.98 1.04
C ARG A 328 -8.02 13.75 0.70
N VAL A 329 -8.83 14.81 0.69
CA VAL A 329 -10.24 14.75 0.28
C VAL A 329 -10.31 14.51 -1.22
N THR A 330 -10.85 13.36 -1.59
CA THR A 330 -11.08 12.97 -2.98
C THR A 330 -12.46 13.41 -3.45
N SER A 331 -13.45 13.34 -2.57
CA SER A 331 -14.81 13.75 -2.89
C SER A 331 -15.59 14.18 -1.66
N VAL A 332 -16.56 15.07 -1.88
CA VAL A 332 -17.57 15.49 -0.91
C VAL A 332 -18.94 15.13 -1.46
N THR A 333 -19.72 14.36 -0.72
CA THR A 333 -21.09 14.00 -1.09
C THR A 333 -22.07 14.80 -0.23
N ILE A 334 -23.01 15.47 -0.87
CA ILE A 334 -24.08 16.24 -0.22
C ILE A 334 -25.40 15.59 -0.57
N THR A 335 -26.22 15.33 0.44
CA THR A 335 -27.61 14.86 0.27
C THR A 335 -28.59 15.94 0.70
N ASN A 336 -29.48 16.31 -0.23
CA ASN A 336 -30.63 17.17 0.02
C ASN A 336 -31.87 16.28 0.21
N ARG A 337 -32.32 16.08 1.45
CA ARG A 337 -33.44 15.15 1.74
C ARG A 337 -34.81 15.67 1.30
N GLY A 338 -34.90 16.93 0.87
CA GLY A 338 -36.06 17.42 0.14
C GLY A 338 -37.28 17.80 0.99
N ASP A 339 -37.11 17.97 2.30
CA ASP A 339 -38.24 18.23 3.19
C ASP A 339 -38.80 19.67 3.08
N CYS A 340 -38.17 20.60 2.34
CA CYS A 340 -38.80 21.85 1.88
C CYS A 340 -38.04 22.60 0.75
N CYS A 341 -38.80 23.01 -0.28
CA CYS A 341 -38.51 23.93 -1.41
C CYS A 341 -37.32 23.61 -2.35
N GLU A 342 -37.54 23.75 -3.66
CA GLU A 342 -36.53 23.63 -4.72
C GLU A 342 -35.48 24.76 -4.66
N ASP A 343 -34.27 24.49 -5.16
CA ASP A 343 -33.17 25.42 -5.48
C ASP A 343 -32.37 26.11 -4.33
N ARG A 344 -32.41 25.61 -3.09
CA ARG A 344 -31.73 26.28 -1.94
C ARG A 344 -30.20 26.12 -1.85
N LEU A 345 -29.61 25.20 -2.61
CA LEU A 345 -28.16 24.94 -2.60
C LEU A 345 -27.45 25.54 -3.82
N ASP A 346 -28.20 26.15 -4.73
CA ASP A 346 -27.69 26.72 -5.97
C ASP A 346 -26.78 27.92 -5.69
N GLY A 347 -25.55 27.83 -6.19
CA GLY A 347 -24.48 28.78 -5.96
C GLY A 347 -23.68 28.55 -4.67
N ALA A 348 -23.92 27.46 -3.91
CA ALA A 348 -23.13 27.18 -2.72
C ALA A 348 -21.71 26.72 -3.09
N GLU A 349 -20.70 27.25 -2.40
CA GLU A 349 -19.29 26.88 -2.58
C GLU A 349 -18.89 25.82 -1.54
N ILE A 350 -18.27 24.74 -2.00
CA ILE A 350 -17.61 23.74 -1.15
C ILE A 350 -16.11 24.07 -1.13
N ARG A 351 -15.55 24.36 0.04
CA ARG A 351 -14.14 24.72 0.24
C ARG A 351 -13.45 23.71 1.14
N ILE A 352 -12.20 23.39 0.84
CA ILE A 352 -11.42 22.37 1.56
C ILE A 352 -10.06 22.93 1.91
N GLY A 353 -9.68 22.85 3.18
CA GLY A 353 -8.37 23.28 3.62
C GLY A 353 -8.17 23.17 5.12
N ASN A 354 -7.07 23.73 5.59
CA ASN A 354 -6.63 23.61 6.98
C ASN A 354 -6.96 24.86 7.83
N SER A 355 -7.49 25.93 7.21
CA SER A 355 -7.78 27.19 7.90
C SER A 355 -9.24 27.28 8.36
N LEU A 356 -9.44 27.75 9.60
CA LEU A 356 -10.75 28.22 10.09
C LEU A 356 -10.85 29.75 10.11
N ARG A 357 -9.80 30.47 9.69
CA ARG A 357 -9.82 31.93 9.60
C ARG A 357 -10.91 32.35 8.60
N ASN A 358 -11.60 33.44 8.93
CA ASN A 358 -12.75 33.92 8.16
C ASN A 358 -13.79 32.81 7.85
N ASN A 359 -14.07 31.93 8.83
CA ASN A 359 -14.95 30.77 8.68
C ASN A 359 -14.55 29.81 7.54
N GLY A 360 -13.25 29.72 7.24
CA GLY A 360 -12.68 28.89 6.18
C GLY A 360 -12.86 29.43 4.76
N ASN A 361 -13.24 30.70 4.60
CA ASN A 361 -13.34 31.34 3.28
C ASN A 361 -11.98 31.48 2.57
N GLU A 362 -10.89 31.44 3.32
CA GLU A 362 -9.52 31.43 2.79
C GLU A 362 -9.12 30.04 2.25
N ASN A 363 -9.91 28.99 2.53
CA ASN A 363 -9.65 27.67 1.97
C ASN A 363 -10.00 27.66 0.47
N PRO A 364 -9.22 26.95 -0.36
CA PRO A 364 -9.51 26.82 -1.78
C PRO A 364 -10.87 26.17 -2.04
N VAL A 365 -11.53 26.60 -3.11
CA VAL A 365 -12.82 26.07 -3.57
C VAL A 365 -12.58 24.72 -4.21
N CYS A 366 -13.20 23.67 -3.67
CA CYS A 366 -13.31 22.37 -4.33
C CYS A 366 -14.27 22.48 -5.52
N THR A 367 -15.47 23.02 -5.29
CA THR A 367 -16.49 23.19 -6.34
C THR A 367 -17.54 24.21 -5.94
N VAL A 368 -18.39 24.61 -6.89
CA VAL A 368 -19.62 25.35 -6.67
C VAL A 368 -20.81 24.46 -7.09
N ILE A 369 -21.84 24.41 -6.27
CA ILE A 369 -23.09 23.70 -6.56
C ILE A 369 -23.86 24.52 -7.59
N SER A 370 -23.89 24.09 -8.84
CA SER A 370 -24.56 24.83 -9.91
C SER A 370 -26.08 24.71 -9.86
N ARG A 371 -26.59 23.50 -9.56
CA ARG A 371 -28.02 23.22 -9.40
C ARG A 371 -28.22 21.95 -8.57
N MET A 372 -29.15 21.96 -7.62
CA MET A 372 -29.46 20.76 -6.82
C MET A 372 -30.96 20.63 -6.54
N GLN A 373 -31.55 19.51 -7.00
CA GLN A 373 -32.98 19.22 -6.89
C GLN A 373 -33.33 18.55 -5.55
N LYS A 374 -34.63 18.39 -5.32
CA LYS A 374 -35.19 17.71 -4.15
C LYS A 374 -34.79 16.23 -4.16
N ALA A 375 -34.38 15.68 -3.01
CA ALA A 375 -33.92 14.29 -2.85
C ALA A 375 -32.58 13.95 -3.54
N ASP A 376 -31.88 14.95 -4.09
CA ASP A 376 -30.59 14.73 -4.74
C ASP A 376 -29.50 14.33 -3.74
N THR A 377 -28.68 13.37 -4.15
CA THR A 377 -27.39 13.07 -3.53
C THR A 377 -26.31 13.27 -4.59
N ILE A 378 -25.53 14.33 -4.45
CA ILE A 378 -24.50 14.70 -5.42
C ILE A 378 -23.13 14.53 -4.79
N THR A 379 -22.24 13.82 -5.49
CA THR A 379 -20.84 13.68 -5.12
C THR A 379 -20.00 14.58 -5.98
N PHE A 380 -19.22 15.45 -5.35
CA PHE A 380 -18.31 16.37 -5.99
C PHE A 380 -16.88 15.87 -5.83
N GLU A 381 -16.16 15.69 -6.94
CA GLU A 381 -14.74 15.38 -6.91
C GLU A 381 -13.93 16.66 -6.67
N CYS A 382 -12.93 16.58 -5.79
CA CYS A 382 -12.12 17.74 -5.40
C CYS A 382 -10.70 17.62 -5.95
N HIS A 383 -10.38 18.42 -6.98
CA HIS A 383 -9.07 18.44 -7.63
C HIS A 383 -8.13 19.49 -6.99
N ASP A 384 -6.81 19.30 -7.11
CA ASP A 384 -5.80 20.24 -6.61
C ASP A 384 -5.58 21.42 -7.57
N MET A 385 -4.84 22.45 -7.10
CA MET A 385 -4.60 23.70 -7.83
C MET A 385 -3.67 23.57 -9.04
N GLU A 386 -3.24 22.37 -9.42
CA GLU A 386 -2.37 22.15 -10.60
C GLU A 386 -3.14 21.71 -11.86
N GLY A 387 -4.46 21.50 -11.79
CA GLY A 387 -5.35 21.57 -12.96
C GLY A 387 -4.98 20.72 -14.18
N ARG A 388 -4.30 19.57 -14.04
CA ARG A 388 -3.94 18.74 -15.21
C ARG A 388 -5.04 17.78 -15.61
N TYR A 389 -5.81 18.17 -16.62
CA TYR A 389 -6.12 17.30 -17.76
C TYR A 389 -5.72 18.03 -19.05
N ILE A 390 -4.95 17.33 -19.90
CA ILE A 390 -4.61 17.77 -21.25
C ILE A 390 -5.87 17.64 -22.12
N ASN A 391 -6.15 18.70 -22.87
CA ASN A 391 -7.13 18.89 -23.94
C ASN A 391 -8.57 19.23 -23.55
N SER A 392 -8.90 20.52 -23.69
CA SER A 392 -10.25 21.00 -24.02
C SER A 392 -10.63 20.57 -25.45
N PRO A 393 -11.93 20.37 -25.75
CA PRO A 393 -12.72 21.49 -26.28
C PRO A 393 -14.15 21.59 -25.69
N SER A 394 -14.69 22.82 -25.76
CA SER A 394 -16.09 23.21 -25.50
C SER A 394 -17.05 22.69 -26.59
N PRO A 395 -18.37 23.01 -26.56
CA PRO A 395 -19.39 22.62 -25.60
C PRO A 395 -20.52 21.79 -26.27
N SER A 396 -21.45 21.32 -25.46
CA SER A 396 -22.72 20.63 -25.79
C SER A 396 -22.69 19.11 -25.78
N THR A 397 -23.70 18.59 -25.08
CA THR A 397 -24.21 17.22 -24.91
C THR A 397 -23.96 16.62 -23.53
N ALA A 398 -25.08 16.21 -22.93
CA ALA A 398 -25.22 15.70 -21.57
C ALA A 398 -24.18 14.63 -21.24
N VAL A 399 -23.33 14.89 -20.24
CA VAL A 399 -22.40 13.87 -19.72
C VAL A 399 -23.14 13.02 -18.69
N LYS A 400 -23.48 11.80 -19.10
CA LYS A 400 -23.87 10.69 -18.21
C LYS A 400 -22.72 10.36 -17.26
N LYS A 401 -23.07 9.91 -16.04
CA LYS A 401 -22.24 9.38 -14.93
C LYS A 401 -20.80 8.97 -15.35
N PRO A 402 -19.74 9.37 -14.61
CA PRO A 402 -18.39 8.88 -14.88
C PRO A 402 -18.36 7.35 -14.71
N ASN A 403 -17.82 6.68 -15.74
CA ASN A 403 -17.81 5.23 -15.86
C ASN A 403 -16.70 4.67 -14.97
N LEU A 404 -17.06 4.15 -13.79
CA LEU A 404 -16.16 3.47 -12.85
C LEU A 404 -15.55 2.26 -13.59
N LYS A 405 -14.24 2.27 -13.88
CA LYS A 405 -13.60 1.18 -14.63
C LYS A 405 -13.49 -0.07 -13.75
N LEU A 406 -14.51 -0.92 -13.83
CA LEU A 406 -14.55 -2.23 -13.18
C LEU A 406 -13.47 -3.13 -13.80
N LYS A 407 -12.64 -3.74 -12.97
CA LYS A 407 -11.61 -4.70 -13.43
C LYS A 407 -11.89 -6.07 -12.83
N ASN A 408 -11.45 -7.12 -13.53
CA ASN A 408 -11.39 -8.45 -12.96
C ASN A 408 -10.34 -8.49 -11.83
N VAL A 409 -10.81 -8.51 -10.59
CA VAL A 409 -9.98 -8.56 -9.37
C VAL A 409 -9.56 -9.98 -9.01
N ALA A 410 -10.18 -10.99 -9.62
CA ALA A 410 -9.88 -12.39 -9.36
C ALA A 410 -8.51 -12.83 -9.90
N LEU A 411 -7.99 -12.17 -10.94
CA LEU A 411 -6.66 -12.45 -11.54
C LEU A 411 -5.49 -12.37 -10.56
N ARG A 412 -5.69 -11.72 -9.41
CA ARG A 412 -4.68 -11.56 -8.34
C ARG A 412 -5.04 -12.33 -7.07
N GLY A 413 -6.19 -13.00 -7.06
CA GLY A 413 -6.66 -13.77 -5.93
C GLY A 413 -5.99 -15.13 -5.83
N LYS A 414 -6.24 -15.82 -4.72
CA LYS A 414 -5.81 -17.21 -4.48
C LYS A 414 -7.02 -18.11 -4.55
N ALA A 415 -7.07 -18.98 -5.55
CA ALA A 415 -8.18 -19.92 -5.75
C ALA A 415 -7.90 -21.26 -5.08
N THR A 416 -8.92 -21.83 -4.45
CA THR A 416 -8.91 -23.18 -3.86
C THR A 416 -10.27 -23.83 -4.08
N GLN A 417 -10.34 -25.16 -4.03
CA GLN A 417 -11.57 -25.91 -4.26
C GLN A 417 -11.62 -27.16 -3.40
N SER A 418 -12.79 -27.76 -3.29
CA SER A 418 -13.08 -28.86 -2.36
C SER A 418 -12.31 -30.16 -2.65
N SER A 419 -11.96 -30.42 -3.90
CA SER A 419 -11.10 -31.52 -4.34
C SER A 419 -10.62 -31.29 -5.77
N VAL A 420 -9.61 -32.02 -6.24
CA VAL A 420 -9.09 -31.88 -7.61
C VAL A 420 -9.25 -33.18 -8.38
N HIS A 421 -9.75 -33.09 -9.61
CA HIS A 421 -9.84 -34.19 -10.56
C HIS A 421 -8.95 -33.89 -11.80
N GLY A 422 -8.00 -34.79 -12.07
CA GLY A 422 -7.08 -34.64 -13.19
C GLY A 422 -6.27 -33.35 -13.10
N THR A 423 -6.24 -32.57 -14.19
CA THR A 423 -5.53 -31.28 -14.28
C THR A 423 -6.41 -30.07 -13.98
N GLY A 424 -7.60 -30.29 -13.40
CA GLY A 424 -8.61 -29.25 -13.14
C GLY A 424 -8.37 -28.45 -11.85
N PHE A 425 -7.22 -27.80 -11.73
CA PHE A 425 -6.84 -27.03 -10.53
C PHE A 425 -7.68 -25.77 -10.36
N ALA A 426 -7.88 -25.32 -9.11
CA ALA A 426 -8.71 -24.16 -8.79
C ALA A 426 -8.24 -22.85 -9.44
N LEU A 427 -6.94 -22.69 -9.63
CA LEU A 427 -6.32 -21.52 -10.27
C LEU A 427 -6.75 -21.34 -11.73
N ASN A 428 -7.16 -22.40 -12.41
CA ASN A 428 -7.58 -22.34 -13.81
C ASN A 428 -8.80 -21.44 -14.00
N ALA A 429 -9.65 -21.26 -12.99
CA ALA A 429 -10.80 -20.35 -13.06
C ALA A 429 -10.42 -18.87 -12.89
N ILE A 430 -9.16 -18.51 -12.65
CA ILE A 430 -8.73 -17.11 -12.49
C ILE A 430 -7.45 -16.82 -13.26
N ASP A 431 -7.16 -17.61 -14.29
CA ASP A 431 -5.95 -17.50 -15.09
C ASP A 431 -6.07 -16.45 -16.20
N GLY A 432 -7.27 -15.90 -16.42
CA GLY A 432 -7.56 -14.89 -17.43
C GLY A 432 -7.91 -15.48 -18.80
N ASN A 433 -8.20 -16.77 -18.90
CA ASN A 433 -8.41 -17.47 -20.17
C ASN A 433 -9.72 -18.26 -20.20
N ARG A 434 -10.72 -17.73 -20.91
CA ARG A 434 -12.08 -18.30 -21.03
C ARG A 434 -12.21 -19.54 -21.93
N LYS A 435 -11.14 -20.31 -22.19
CA LYS A 435 -11.23 -21.49 -23.05
C LYS A 435 -12.07 -22.58 -22.38
N GLY A 436 -13.24 -22.89 -22.96
CA GLY A 436 -14.21 -23.82 -22.38
C GLY A 436 -13.89 -25.31 -22.54
N HIS A 437 -12.96 -25.68 -23.42
CA HIS A 437 -12.58 -27.08 -23.64
C HIS A 437 -11.63 -27.58 -22.55
N TYR A 438 -12.02 -28.60 -21.77
CA TYR A 438 -11.29 -29.06 -20.58
C TYR A 438 -9.81 -29.36 -20.83
N LEU A 439 -9.48 -30.06 -21.93
CA LEU A 439 -8.08 -30.39 -22.27
C LEU A 439 -7.20 -29.18 -22.65
N SER A 440 -7.78 -27.98 -22.76
CA SER A 440 -7.01 -26.74 -22.95
C SER A 440 -6.28 -26.29 -21.69
N GLY A 441 -6.54 -26.93 -20.53
CA GLY A 441 -5.90 -26.62 -19.27
C GLY A 441 -6.41 -25.37 -18.54
N SER A 442 -7.53 -24.79 -18.99
CA SER A 442 -8.12 -23.55 -18.44
C SER A 442 -9.41 -23.79 -17.65
N CYS A 443 -9.79 -25.04 -17.39
CA CYS A 443 -10.98 -25.34 -16.58
C CYS A 443 -10.61 -26.00 -15.26
N THR A 444 -11.28 -25.61 -14.18
CA THR A 444 -11.23 -26.31 -12.89
C THR A 444 -12.06 -27.61 -12.96
N HIS A 445 -11.81 -28.57 -12.09
CA HIS A 445 -12.64 -29.77 -11.98
C HIS A 445 -12.48 -30.42 -10.61
N THR A 446 -13.59 -30.57 -9.89
CA THR A 446 -13.65 -31.32 -8.61
C THR A 446 -13.95 -32.80 -8.86
N ASN A 447 -13.65 -33.67 -7.89
CA ASN A 447 -14.11 -35.06 -7.92
C ASN A 447 -15.64 -35.14 -7.79
N ALA A 448 -16.22 -36.30 -8.08
CA ALA A 448 -17.61 -36.56 -7.70
C ALA A 448 -17.71 -36.57 -6.18
N GLN A 449 -18.53 -35.70 -5.61
CA GLN A 449 -18.69 -35.60 -4.16
C GLN A 449 -19.99 -34.88 -3.78
N ALA A 450 -20.32 -34.92 -2.50
CA ALA A 450 -21.34 -34.04 -1.94
C ALA A 450 -20.83 -32.59 -1.89
N ASP A 451 -21.71 -31.67 -2.25
CA ASP A 451 -21.56 -30.22 -2.05
C ASP A 451 -20.20 -29.64 -2.51
N PRO A 452 -19.73 -29.92 -3.75
CA PRO A 452 -18.46 -29.39 -4.24
C PRO A 452 -18.47 -27.87 -4.30
N TRP A 453 -17.31 -27.27 -4.02
CA TRP A 453 -17.16 -25.82 -3.95
C TRP A 453 -15.82 -25.37 -4.50
N TRP A 454 -15.82 -24.14 -5.01
CA TRP A 454 -14.64 -23.40 -5.41
C TRP A 454 -14.67 -22.03 -4.73
N ARG A 455 -13.51 -21.49 -4.33
CA ARG A 455 -13.39 -20.19 -3.68
C ARG A 455 -12.16 -19.45 -4.18
N VAL A 456 -12.30 -18.16 -4.43
CA VAL A 456 -11.17 -17.24 -4.54
C VAL A 456 -11.09 -16.32 -3.32
N ASP A 457 -9.90 -16.26 -2.70
CA ASP A 457 -9.52 -15.20 -1.77
C ASP A 457 -8.95 -14.02 -2.55
N LEU A 458 -9.66 -12.90 -2.54
CA LEU A 458 -9.26 -11.66 -3.22
C LEU A 458 -8.14 -10.90 -2.47
N LEU A 459 -7.60 -11.47 -1.39
CA LEU A 459 -6.55 -10.94 -0.50
C LEU A 459 -6.95 -9.71 0.32
N ARG A 460 -8.00 -9.01 -0.10
CA ARG A 460 -8.64 -7.89 0.58
C ARG A 460 -10.12 -7.88 0.27
N LYS A 461 -10.88 -7.06 0.97
CA LYS A 461 -12.31 -6.88 0.69
C LYS A 461 -12.54 -6.03 -0.57
N TYR A 462 -13.50 -6.44 -1.38
CA TYR A 462 -13.99 -5.68 -2.53
C TYR A 462 -15.50 -5.48 -2.43
N LYS A 463 -15.98 -4.34 -2.91
CA LYS A 463 -17.38 -4.19 -3.31
C LYS A 463 -17.55 -4.87 -4.67
N VAL A 464 -18.06 -6.09 -4.68
CA VAL A 464 -18.20 -6.88 -5.90
C VAL A 464 -19.45 -6.41 -6.64
N THR A 465 -19.28 -5.80 -7.81
CA THR A 465 -20.40 -5.35 -8.65
C THR A 465 -21.00 -6.51 -9.42
N SER A 466 -20.16 -7.40 -9.94
CA SER A 466 -20.61 -8.55 -10.70
C SER A 466 -19.59 -9.68 -10.70
N VAL A 467 -20.08 -10.90 -10.92
CA VAL A 467 -19.26 -12.10 -11.12
C VAL A 467 -19.60 -12.68 -12.49
N THR A 468 -18.61 -12.85 -13.35
CA THR A 468 -18.76 -13.47 -14.67
C THR A 468 -18.22 -14.90 -14.60
N VAL A 469 -19.01 -15.87 -15.04
CA VAL A 469 -18.65 -17.30 -15.02
C VAL A 469 -18.70 -17.86 -16.43
N THR A 470 -17.60 -18.48 -16.86
CA THR A 470 -17.51 -19.24 -18.11
C THR A 470 -17.64 -20.74 -17.82
N ASN A 471 -18.57 -21.40 -18.51
CA ASN A 471 -18.85 -22.81 -18.36
C ASN A 471 -18.06 -23.68 -19.35
N ARG A 472 -18.03 -24.99 -19.09
CA ARG A 472 -17.39 -25.99 -19.94
C ARG A 472 -18.08 -26.12 -21.30
N GLU A 473 -17.29 -26.32 -22.35
CA GLU A 473 -17.75 -26.38 -23.76
C GLU A 473 -17.86 -27.80 -24.30
N ASP A 474 -16.87 -28.65 -24.03
CA ASP A 474 -16.69 -29.94 -24.70
C ASP A 474 -17.66 -31.05 -24.23
N CYS A 475 -18.22 -30.92 -23.03
CA CYS A 475 -19.34 -31.74 -22.56
C CYS A 475 -19.93 -31.15 -21.28
N CYS A 476 -21.06 -31.74 -20.85
CA CYS A 476 -21.42 -31.76 -19.44
C CYS A 476 -21.73 -30.38 -18.83
N ALA A 477 -22.15 -29.43 -19.67
CA ALA A 477 -22.43 -28.05 -19.29
C ALA A 477 -23.54 -27.96 -18.23
N GLU A 478 -24.45 -28.92 -18.20
CA GLU A 478 -25.56 -29.01 -17.24
C GLU A 478 -25.10 -29.25 -15.80
N ARG A 479 -23.85 -29.66 -15.56
CA ARG A 479 -23.34 -29.94 -14.21
C ARG A 479 -23.32 -28.73 -13.29
N ILE A 480 -23.21 -27.52 -13.84
CA ILE A 480 -23.22 -26.27 -13.05
C ILE A 480 -24.62 -25.88 -12.57
N ASN A 481 -25.68 -26.50 -13.11
CA ASN A 481 -27.06 -26.14 -12.81
C ASN A 481 -27.36 -26.29 -11.31
N GLY A 482 -27.83 -25.20 -10.71
CA GLY A 482 -28.13 -25.09 -9.29
C GLY A 482 -26.97 -24.58 -8.43
N ALA A 483 -25.80 -24.25 -9.01
CA ALA A 483 -24.70 -23.65 -8.27
C ALA A 483 -25.05 -22.25 -7.75
N GLU A 484 -24.44 -21.84 -6.65
CA GLU A 484 -24.68 -20.57 -5.98
C GLU A 484 -23.39 -19.76 -5.89
N ILE A 485 -23.44 -18.50 -6.31
CA ILE A 485 -22.36 -17.53 -6.12
C ILE A 485 -22.58 -16.87 -4.76
N ARG A 486 -21.59 -16.96 -3.87
CA ARG A 486 -21.65 -16.42 -2.50
C ARG A 486 -20.48 -15.49 -2.23
N ILE A 487 -20.75 -14.36 -1.57
CA ILE A 487 -19.75 -13.29 -1.38
C ILE A 487 -19.74 -12.87 0.08
N GLY A 488 -18.56 -12.86 0.70
CA GLY A 488 -18.45 -12.39 2.08
C GLY A 488 -17.04 -12.47 2.66
N ASN A 489 -16.97 -12.42 3.99
CA ASN A 489 -15.71 -12.32 4.74
C ASN A 489 -15.49 -13.49 5.70
N SER A 490 -16.46 -14.40 5.82
CA SER A 490 -16.37 -15.57 6.71
C SER A 490 -15.82 -16.77 5.95
N LEU A 491 -15.02 -17.60 6.64
CA LEU A 491 -14.60 -18.92 6.18
C LEU A 491 -15.41 -20.06 6.82
N LYS A 492 -16.47 -19.75 7.60
CA LYS A 492 -17.38 -20.78 8.13
C LYS A 492 -17.93 -21.62 6.97
N ASN A 493 -17.89 -22.95 7.12
CA ASN A 493 -18.18 -23.91 6.05
C ASN A 493 -17.42 -23.57 4.75
N ASN A 494 -16.11 -23.32 4.84
CA ASN A 494 -15.25 -22.91 3.71
C ASN A 494 -15.71 -21.64 2.97
N GLY A 495 -16.53 -20.79 3.60
CA GLY A 495 -17.13 -19.61 2.97
C GLY A 495 -18.47 -19.87 2.28
N ASN A 496 -18.94 -21.11 2.24
CA ASN A 496 -20.23 -21.48 1.67
C ASN A 496 -21.41 -21.01 2.52
N SER A 497 -21.17 -20.49 3.73
CA SER A 497 -22.19 -19.82 4.55
C SER A 497 -22.30 -18.30 4.31
N ASN A 498 -21.50 -17.72 3.41
CA ASN A 498 -21.61 -16.29 3.08
C ASN A 498 -22.92 -16.01 2.31
N PRO A 499 -23.43 -14.75 2.33
CA PRO A 499 -24.61 -14.35 1.58
C PRO A 499 -24.55 -14.71 0.10
N VAL A 500 -25.68 -15.15 -0.46
CA VAL A 500 -25.81 -15.51 -1.88
C VAL A 500 -25.92 -14.22 -2.70
N CYS A 501 -25.04 -14.06 -3.69
CA CYS A 501 -25.19 -13.06 -4.75
C CYS A 501 -26.22 -13.52 -5.79
N ALA A 502 -26.05 -14.72 -6.33
CA ALA A 502 -26.90 -15.25 -7.40
C ALA A 502 -26.91 -16.78 -7.41
N GLN A 503 -27.98 -17.34 -7.96
CA GLN A 503 -28.06 -18.76 -8.29
C GLN A 503 -27.90 -18.95 -9.80
N ILE A 504 -27.09 -19.93 -10.18
CA ILE A 504 -26.82 -20.31 -11.57
C ILE A 504 -27.84 -21.37 -11.97
N SER A 505 -28.94 -20.94 -12.63
CA SER A 505 -29.94 -21.88 -13.13
C SER A 505 -29.36 -22.78 -14.22
N SER A 506 -28.68 -22.18 -15.20
CA SER A 506 -27.95 -22.88 -16.25
C SER A 506 -26.99 -21.93 -16.98
N ILE A 507 -25.87 -22.45 -17.48
CA ILE A 507 -25.02 -21.75 -18.44
C ILE A 507 -24.82 -22.71 -19.63
N PRO A 508 -25.08 -22.31 -20.88
CA PRO A 508 -24.90 -23.19 -22.04
C PRO A 508 -23.43 -23.60 -22.20
N ALA A 509 -23.17 -24.64 -23.00
CA ALA A 509 -21.82 -25.13 -23.26
C ALA A 509 -20.91 -24.00 -23.81
N GLY A 510 -19.77 -23.78 -23.17
CA GLY A 510 -18.83 -22.68 -23.49
C GLY A 510 -19.36 -21.28 -23.19
N GLY A 511 -20.60 -21.18 -22.68
CA GLY A 511 -21.27 -19.92 -22.39
C GLY A 511 -20.58 -19.15 -21.27
N THR A 512 -20.64 -17.82 -21.37
CA THR A 512 -20.16 -16.91 -20.33
C THR A 512 -21.30 -16.01 -19.88
N ILE A 513 -21.65 -16.05 -18.60
CA ILE A 513 -22.76 -15.25 -18.03
C ILE A 513 -22.24 -14.39 -16.89
N THR A 514 -22.67 -13.12 -16.87
CA THR A 514 -22.37 -12.17 -15.81
C THR A 514 -23.57 -12.01 -14.88
N PHE A 515 -23.33 -12.27 -13.59
CA PHE A 515 -24.29 -12.14 -12.51
C PHE A 515 -24.04 -10.81 -11.78
N GLN A 516 -25.08 -10.00 -11.61
CA GLN A 516 -24.97 -8.74 -10.86
C GLN A 516 -25.06 -9.04 -9.35
N CYS A 517 -24.12 -8.49 -8.59
CA CYS A 517 -24.00 -8.72 -7.15
C CYS A 517 -24.17 -7.44 -6.33
N GLU A 518 -24.73 -6.37 -6.91
CA GLU A 518 -25.18 -5.16 -6.20
C GLU A 518 -24.16 -4.56 -5.21
N GLU A 519 -22.87 -4.57 -5.57
CA GLU A 519 -21.78 -4.06 -4.72
C GLU A 519 -21.56 -4.81 -3.38
N MET A 520 -21.98 -6.07 -3.28
CA MET A 520 -21.76 -6.91 -2.10
C MET A 520 -20.30 -6.88 -1.64
N GLU A 521 -20.07 -6.57 -0.36
CA GLU A 521 -18.73 -6.53 0.21
C GLU A 521 -18.23 -7.93 0.60
N GLY A 522 -17.12 -8.37 0.01
CA GLY A 522 -16.48 -9.63 0.39
C GLY A 522 -15.00 -9.71 0.04
N ARG A 523 -14.25 -10.43 0.86
CA ARG A 523 -12.89 -10.90 0.55
C ARG A 523 -12.92 -12.23 -0.20
N TYR A 524 -13.93 -13.06 0.07
CA TYR A 524 -14.08 -14.38 -0.52
C TYR A 524 -15.28 -14.38 -1.48
N VAL A 525 -15.05 -14.92 -2.68
CA VAL A 525 -16.12 -15.28 -3.62
C VAL A 525 -16.11 -16.80 -3.75
N ASN A 526 -17.23 -17.43 -3.40
CA ASN A 526 -17.44 -18.86 -3.46
C ASN A 526 -18.42 -19.19 -4.59
N ILE A 527 -18.17 -20.28 -5.31
CA ILE A 527 -19.17 -20.97 -6.14
C ILE A 527 -19.43 -22.32 -5.47
N PHE A 528 -20.64 -22.49 -4.95
CA PHE A 528 -21.06 -23.64 -4.15
C PHE A 528 -22.15 -24.41 -4.89
N LEU A 529 -21.97 -25.71 -5.15
CA LEU A 529 -22.95 -26.52 -5.86
C LEU A 529 -23.56 -27.55 -4.90
N PRO A 530 -24.75 -27.30 -4.33
CA PRO A 530 -25.37 -28.22 -3.38
C PRO A 530 -25.86 -29.51 -4.06
N GLY A 531 -25.80 -30.61 -3.31
CA GLY A 531 -26.31 -31.93 -3.70
C GLY A 531 -25.25 -33.03 -3.66
N THR A 532 -25.71 -34.27 -3.85
CA THR A 532 -24.86 -35.48 -3.82
C THR A 532 -24.31 -35.82 -5.20
N GLU A 533 -23.11 -36.43 -5.26
CA GLU A 533 -22.47 -36.89 -6.50
C GLU A 533 -22.32 -35.81 -7.58
N LYS A 534 -22.15 -34.55 -7.15
CA LYS A 534 -21.96 -33.40 -8.02
C LYS A 534 -20.49 -33.24 -8.41
N ARG A 535 -20.26 -32.61 -9.55
CA ARG A 535 -18.93 -32.19 -10.05
C ARG A 535 -19.01 -30.73 -10.45
N LEU A 536 -18.22 -29.89 -9.81
CA LEU A 536 -18.07 -28.48 -10.15
C LEU A 536 -16.87 -28.30 -11.10
N THR A 537 -17.13 -27.63 -12.22
CA THR A 537 -16.15 -27.27 -13.26
C THR A 537 -16.40 -25.83 -13.67
N LEU A 538 -15.37 -24.99 -13.65
CA LEU A 538 -15.43 -23.57 -13.96
C LEU A 538 -14.27 -23.25 -14.90
N CYS A 539 -14.53 -22.66 -16.06
CA CYS A 539 -13.48 -22.36 -17.04
C CYS A 539 -12.98 -20.92 -16.99
N GLU A 540 -13.72 -20.02 -16.34
CA GLU A 540 -13.21 -18.72 -15.88
C GLU A 540 -14.22 -18.16 -14.88
N VAL A 541 -13.74 -17.47 -13.85
CA VAL A 541 -14.51 -16.72 -12.87
C VAL A 541 -13.89 -15.34 -12.72
N GLU A 542 -14.51 -14.36 -13.38
CA GLU A 542 -14.09 -12.98 -13.27
C GLU A 542 -14.90 -12.28 -12.18
N VAL A 543 -14.22 -11.70 -11.20
CA VAL A 543 -14.88 -10.91 -10.17
C VAL A 543 -14.67 -9.46 -10.52
N HIS A 544 -15.73 -8.73 -10.83
CA HIS A 544 -15.64 -7.31 -11.15
C HIS A 544 -16.01 -6.48 -9.93
N GLY A 545 -15.14 -5.52 -9.64
CA GLY A 545 -15.38 -4.48 -8.67
C GLY A 545 -14.49 -3.29 -8.98
N PRO A 546 -14.76 -2.12 -8.40
CA PRO A 546 -13.87 -0.98 -8.52
C PRO A 546 -12.50 -1.32 -7.95
N THR A 547 -11.50 -1.43 -8.82
CA THR A 547 -10.09 -1.38 -8.39
C THR A 547 -9.66 0.06 -8.20
N ALA A 548 -10.18 0.71 -7.16
CA ALA A 548 -9.35 1.68 -6.47
C ALA A 548 -8.33 0.86 -5.68
N LYS A 549 -7.03 1.21 -5.73
CA LYS A 549 -6.08 0.77 -4.68
C LYS A 549 -6.77 1.05 -3.35
N SER A 550 -7.27 0.03 -2.64
CA SER A 550 -7.95 0.20 -1.36
C SER A 550 -6.97 0.93 -0.43
N PRO A 551 -7.25 2.18 -0.05
CA PRO A 551 -6.55 2.86 1.02
C PRO A 551 -7.36 2.54 2.27
N ARG A 552 -6.74 1.87 3.24
CA ARG A 552 -7.30 1.84 4.59
C ARG A 552 -7.50 3.30 5.05
N GLY A 553 -8.72 3.62 5.47
CA GLY A 553 -9.08 4.93 6.00
C GLY A 553 -10.27 5.57 5.30
N GLU A 554 -11.44 4.92 5.30
CA GLU A 554 -12.69 5.70 5.16
C GLU A 554 -12.90 6.49 6.46
N LEU A 555 -13.04 7.81 6.33
CA LEU A 555 -13.52 8.66 7.41
C LEU A 555 -15.01 8.35 7.59
N SER A 556 -15.40 7.91 8.79
CA SER A 556 -16.81 7.74 9.16
C SER A 556 -17.59 9.05 9.00
N PRO A 557 -18.93 9.05 8.87
CA PRO A 557 -19.74 10.28 8.74
C PRO A 557 -19.35 11.32 9.79
N SER A 558 -18.80 12.42 9.33
CA SER A 558 -18.35 13.54 10.16
C SER A 558 -19.57 14.33 10.63
N LEU A 559 -19.71 14.51 11.95
CA LEU A 559 -20.73 15.40 12.50
C LEU A 559 -20.38 16.86 12.18
N VAL A 560 -21.40 17.67 11.86
CA VAL A 560 -21.28 19.13 11.71
C VAL A 560 -20.71 19.68 13.03
N GLU A 561 -19.51 20.27 12.97
CA GLU A 561 -18.83 20.79 14.16
C GLU A 561 -19.35 22.19 14.51
N ARG A 562 -19.69 23.00 13.49
CA ARG A 562 -20.12 24.39 13.67
C ARG A 562 -21.09 24.87 12.60
N VAL A 563 -22.12 25.61 13.03
CA VAL A 563 -23.06 26.35 12.17
C VAL A 563 -23.07 27.82 12.61
N VAL A 564 -22.81 28.76 11.69
CA VAL A 564 -22.75 30.20 12.01
C VAL A 564 -23.47 31.03 10.95
N MET A 565 -24.28 32.01 11.35
CA MET A 565 -24.79 33.08 10.47
C MET A 565 -23.95 34.35 10.64
N ARG A 566 -23.46 34.94 9.55
CA ARG A 566 -22.77 36.24 9.60
C ARG A 566 -22.98 37.04 8.30
N ARG A 567 -23.43 38.29 8.43
CA ARG A 567 -23.71 39.21 7.31
C ARG A 567 -24.64 38.62 6.23
N GLY A 568 -25.66 37.87 6.66
CA GLY A 568 -26.65 37.24 5.76
C GLY A 568 -26.19 35.94 5.09
N LYS A 569 -25.01 35.42 5.43
CA LYS A 569 -24.46 34.14 4.93
C LYS A 569 -24.46 33.07 6.02
N LEU A 570 -24.87 31.85 5.68
CA LEU A 570 -24.86 30.66 6.55
C LEU A 570 -23.64 29.80 6.24
N TYR A 571 -22.88 29.43 7.28
CA TYR A 571 -21.65 28.63 7.18
C TYR A 571 -21.82 27.29 7.89
N PHE A 572 -21.51 26.19 7.20
CA PHE A 572 -21.35 24.86 7.81
C PHE A 572 -19.89 24.45 7.76
N THR A 573 -19.34 24.05 8.90
CA THR A 573 -18.00 23.50 9.01
C THR A 573 -18.07 22.06 9.50
N VAL A 574 -17.48 21.17 8.70
CA VAL A 574 -17.37 19.75 8.99
C VAL A 574 -15.90 19.44 9.26
N LYS A 575 -15.60 18.95 10.47
CA LYS A 575 -14.26 18.51 10.84
C LYS A 575 -14.10 17.03 10.57
N MET A 576 -13.03 16.69 9.87
CA MET A 576 -12.69 15.30 9.61
C MET A 576 -12.15 14.65 10.89
N PRO A 577 -12.61 13.42 11.23
CA PRO A 577 -12.20 12.76 12.46
C PRO A 577 -10.73 12.33 12.43
N ASP A 578 -9.94 12.80 13.40
CA ASP A 578 -8.60 12.30 13.70
C ASP A 578 -8.72 10.85 14.23
N GLN A 579 -7.99 9.88 13.68
CA GLN A 579 -7.99 8.50 14.21
C GLN A 579 -7.29 8.46 15.58
N GLY A 580 -8.07 8.72 16.64
CA GLY A 580 -7.61 8.72 18.03
C GLY A 580 -8.69 8.98 19.08
N GLN A 581 -9.86 9.49 18.71
CA GLN A 581 -10.95 9.70 19.69
C GLN A 581 -11.90 8.50 19.78
N LYS A 582 -11.67 7.62 20.76
CA LYS A 582 -12.72 6.70 21.25
C LYS A 582 -13.91 7.55 21.74
N LYS A 583 -15.03 7.53 21.01
CA LYS A 583 -16.30 8.13 21.46
C LYS A 583 -16.76 7.42 22.74
N ARG A 584 -16.65 8.09 23.90
CA ARG A 584 -17.46 7.76 25.09
C ARG A 584 -18.91 8.11 24.76
N SER A 585 -19.74 7.10 24.53
CA SER A 585 -21.19 7.27 24.45
C SER A 585 -21.73 7.68 25.82
N LYS A 586 -22.04 8.96 26.02
CA LYS A 586 -22.93 9.38 27.10
C LYS A 586 -24.36 8.94 26.73
N LYS A 587 -24.79 7.79 27.23
CA LYS A 587 -26.23 7.48 27.36
C LYS A 587 -26.81 8.52 28.32
N ARG A 588 -27.57 9.48 27.79
CA ARG A 588 -28.54 10.24 28.58
C ARG A 588 -29.76 9.33 28.74
N ASN A 589 -29.89 8.72 29.91
CA ASN A 589 -31.19 8.21 30.36
C ASN A 589 -32.11 9.43 30.55
N LYS A 590 -33.23 9.45 29.84
CA LYS A 590 -34.40 10.23 30.26
C LYS A 590 -35.27 9.28 31.09
N ALA A 591 -35.43 9.64 32.36
CA ALA A 591 -36.66 9.37 33.09
C ALA A 591 -37.72 10.37 32.61
#